data_AF-A0A3M8DGY0-F1
#
_entry.id   AF-A0A3M8DGY0-F1
#
_cell.length_a   1.000
_cell.length_b   1.000
_cell.length_c   1.000
_cell.angle_alpha   90.00
_cell.angle_beta   90.00
_cell.angle_gamma   90.00
#
_symmetry.space_group_name_H-M   'P 1'
#
loop_
_entity.id
_entity.type
_entity.pdbx_description
1 polymer ?
#
loop_
_entity_poly.entity_id
_entity_poly.type
_entity_poly.pdbx_seq_one_letter_code
_entity_poly.pdbx_strand_id
1 'polypeptide(L)'
;MSPDWLGEPFAFKDNKLSMTRKVHKRLLSEAQEAFPFEYSALLTGRDSIITGHIPMPPSTSSMHTFSWDGAAFLGAISAIRKANVQWLGVIHTHPHSPPIPSQRDRTGWHYPSLSYWIVSLASSEPEWSVYQWGDQTFEPRDYTLTEDT
;
A
#
# COMPACT_ATOMS: atom_id res chain seq x y z
N MET A 1 -4.22 -16.42 -15.88
CA MET A 1 -4.07 -16.74 -14.45
C MET A 1 -3.08 -15.76 -13.88
N SER A 2 -3.47 -15.01 -12.86
CA SER A 2 -2.55 -14.18 -12.06
C SER A 2 -1.52 -15.10 -11.40
N PRO A 3 -0.26 -14.69 -11.27
CA PRO A 3 0.73 -15.53 -10.60
C PRO A 3 0.41 -15.63 -9.10
N ASP A 4 0.73 -16.77 -8.47
CA ASP A 4 0.34 -17.05 -7.08
C ASP A 4 0.82 -16.04 -6.03
N TRP A 5 1.84 -15.24 -6.37
CA TRP A 5 2.39 -14.18 -5.52
C TRP A 5 1.68 -12.83 -5.67
N LEU A 6 0.81 -12.65 -6.67
CA LEU A 6 0.00 -11.45 -6.86
C LEU A 6 -1.41 -11.72 -6.35
N GLY A 7 -1.84 -10.96 -5.34
CA GLY A 7 -3.17 -11.10 -4.77
C GLY A 7 -4.24 -10.31 -5.51
N GLU A 8 -5.48 -10.60 -5.13
CA GLU A 8 -6.68 -9.94 -5.64
C GLU A 8 -7.59 -9.59 -4.44
N PRO A 9 -7.18 -8.65 -3.56
CA PRO A 9 -7.90 -8.30 -2.33
C PRO A 9 -9.38 -7.94 -2.54
N PHE A 10 -9.76 -7.53 -3.74
CA PHE A 10 -11.12 -7.13 -4.10
C PHE A 10 -11.79 -8.04 -5.15
N ALA A 11 -11.29 -9.27 -5.34
CA ALA A 11 -11.83 -10.22 -6.32
C ALA A 11 -13.35 -10.45 -6.17
N PHE A 12 -13.88 -10.35 -4.94
CA PHE A 12 -15.31 -10.42 -4.66
C PHE A 12 -15.81 -9.08 -4.12
N LYS A 13 -16.99 -8.67 -4.58
CA LYS A 13 -17.62 -7.37 -4.24
C LYS A 13 -17.70 -7.12 -2.72
N ASP A 14 -17.96 -8.17 -1.97
CA ASP A 14 -18.15 -8.14 -0.51
C ASP A 14 -16.89 -8.54 0.27
N ASN A 15 -15.76 -8.74 -0.41
CA ASN A 15 -14.53 -9.14 0.26
C ASN A 15 -14.02 -8.00 1.15
N LYS A 16 -13.78 -8.32 2.42
CA LYS A 16 -13.32 -7.35 3.41
C LYS A 16 -11.80 -7.38 3.50
N LEU A 17 -11.16 -6.37 2.93
CA LEU A 17 -9.75 -6.16 3.15
C LEU A 17 -9.49 -5.86 4.62
N SER A 18 -8.53 -6.58 5.19
CA SER A 18 -8.18 -6.47 6.61
C SER A 18 -6.68 -6.26 6.76
N MET A 19 -6.28 -5.57 7.82
CA MET A 19 -4.87 -5.36 8.17
C MET A 19 -4.69 -5.65 9.65
N THR A 20 -3.63 -6.38 10.02
CA THR A 20 -3.40 -6.60 11.45
C THR A 20 -2.99 -5.31 12.14
N ARG A 21 -3.40 -5.15 13.41
CA ARG A 21 -3.04 -3.97 14.21
C ARG A 21 -1.53 -3.79 14.33
N LYS A 22 -0.77 -4.90 14.32
CA LYS A 22 0.70 -4.85 14.35
C LYS A 22 1.26 -4.19 13.11
N VAL A 23 0.80 -4.59 11.92
CA VAL A 23 1.24 -3.97 10.66
C VAL A 23 0.81 -2.51 10.60
N HIS A 24 -0.43 -2.20 10.96
CA HIS A 24 -0.94 -0.82 10.97
C HIS A 24 -0.09 0.11 11.87
N LYS A 25 0.21 -0.32 13.10
CA LYS A 25 1.06 0.44 14.02
C LYS A 25 2.49 0.61 13.48
N ARG A 26 3.04 -0.44 12.86
CA ARG A 26 4.41 -0.40 12.34
C ARG A 26 4.53 0.53 11.14
N LEU A 27 3.59 0.45 10.19
CA LEU A 27 3.50 1.36 9.06
C LEU A 27 3.37 2.81 9.52
N LEU A 28 2.52 3.08 10.53
CA LEU A 28 2.37 4.44 11.05
C LEU A 28 3.67 4.97 11.68
N SER A 29 4.36 4.15 12.48
CA SER A 29 5.65 4.53 13.08
C SER A 29 6.68 4.88 12.01
N GLU A 30 6.83 4.03 10.99
CA GLU A 30 7.79 4.25 9.91
C GLU A 30 7.42 5.47 9.05
N ALA A 31 6.13 5.70 8.81
CA ALA A 31 5.61 6.89 8.14
C ALA A 31 5.96 8.19 8.91
N GLN A 32 5.80 8.18 10.23
CA GLN A 32 6.13 9.32 11.08
C GLN A 32 7.65 9.56 11.17
N GLU A 33 8.46 8.49 11.21
CA GLU A 33 9.92 8.57 11.16
C GLU A 33 10.43 9.16 9.83
N ALA A 34 9.73 8.89 8.73
CA ALA A 34 10.08 9.41 7.42
C ALA A 34 9.68 10.88 7.21
N PHE A 35 8.78 11.43 8.02
CA PHE A 35 8.33 12.82 7.91
C PHE A 35 9.52 13.80 8.00
N PRO A 36 9.61 14.83 7.13
CA PRO A 36 8.59 15.36 6.22
C PRO A 36 8.57 14.73 4.81
N PHE A 37 9.28 13.63 4.59
CA PHE A 37 9.34 12.96 3.29
C PHE A 37 8.21 11.94 3.11
N GLU A 38 7.92 11.58 1.86
CA GLU A 38 7.02 10.49 1.54
C GLU A 38 7.64 9.14 1.95
N TYR A 39 6.84 8.32 2.61
CA TYR A 39 7.14 6.92 2.91
C TYR A 39 6.33 6.05 1.97
N SER A 40 6.86 4.89 1.57
CA SER A 40 6.09 3.89 0.85
C SER A 40 6.49 2.47 1.17
N ALA A 41 5.56 1.52 0.97
CA ALA A 41 5.82 0.11 1.17
C ALA A 41 4.93 -0.77 0.27
N LEU A 42 5.39 -2.00 0.01
CA LEU A 42 4.53 -3.08 -0.49
C LEU A 42 3.81 -3.72 0.70
N LEU A 43 2.51 -3.96 0.57
CA LEU A 43 1.71 -4.65 1.57
C LEU A 43 1.62 -6.13 1.23
N THR A 44 1.94 -6.98 2.19
CA THR A 44 2.03 -8.43 1.99
C THR A 44 1.10 -9.18 2.92
N GLY A 45 0.65 -10.36 2.49
CA GLY A 45 -0.27 -11.16 3.28
C GLY A 45 -0.80 -12.34 2.49
N ARG A 46 -2.05 -12.74 2.77
CA ARG A 46 -2.73 -13.79 2.00
C ARG A 46 -4.22 -13.49 1.92
N ASP A 47 -4.83 -13.88 0.80
CA ASP A 47 -6.23 -13.67 0.44
C ASP A 47 -6.57 -12.17 0.44
N SER A 48 -7.00 -11.65 1.58
CA SER A 48 -7.34 -10.23 1.78
C SER A 48 -7.00 -9.76 3.19
N ILE A 49 -6.00 -10.39 3.80
CA ILE A 49 -5.50 -10.04 5.13
C ILE A 49 -4.03 -9.64 4.97
N ILE A 50 -3.76 -8.36 5.18
CA ILE A 50 -2.42 -7.78 5.21
C ILE A 50 -1.80 -8.10 6.58
N THR A 51 -0.73 -8.90 6.55
CA THR A 51 0.00 -9.38 7.74
C THR A 51 1.47 -8.99 7.74
N GLY A 52 1.94 -8.32 6.69
CA GLY A 52 3.28 -7.76 6.61
C GLY A 52 3.40 -6.61 5.63
N HIS A 53 4.59 -6.02 5.57
CA HIS A 53 4.96 -5.01 4.59
C HIS A 53 6.46 -5.08 4.28
N ILE A 54 6.84 -4.57 3.12
CA ILE A 54 8.23 -4.38 2.70
C ILE A 54 8.43 -2.89 2.43
N PRO A 55 9.14 -2.15 3.31
CA PRO A 55 9.43 -0.74 3.11
C PRO A 55 10.23 -0.53 1.83
N MET A 56 9.86 0.49 1.07
CA MET A 56 10.58 0.86 -0.13
C MET A 56 11.58 1.97 0.20
N PRO A 57 12.79 1.95 -0.40
CA PRO A 57 13.78 2.98 -0.17
C PRO A 57 13.20 4.36 -0.48
N PRO A 58 13.59 5.42 0.27
CA PRO A 58 13.20 6.78 -0.07
C PRO A 58 13.57 7.09 -1.51
N SER A 59 12.64 7.68 -2.26
CA SER A 59 12.94 8.14 -3.62
C SER A 59 13.96 9.26 -3.54
N THR A 60 15.20 8.98 -3.99
CA THR A 60 16.28 9.98 -4.04
C THR A 60 16.07 11.02 -5.14
N SER A 61 15.04 10.84 -5.98
CA SER A 61 14.92 11.52 -7.27
C SER A 61 13.77 12.53 -7.35
N SER A 62 12.84 12.58 -6.40
CA SER A 62 11.71 13.51 -6.43
C SER A 62 10.85 13.40 -5.17
N MET A 63 10.48 14.56 -4.59
CA MET A 63 9.50 14.69 -3.51
C MET A 63 8.07 14.24 -3.89
N HIS A 64 7.82 13.88 -5.15
CA HIS A 64 6.48 13.68 -5.71
C HIS A 64 6.41 12.52 -6.71
N THR A 65 7.41 11.64 -6.72
CA THR A 65 7.42 10.48 -7.61
C THR A 65 7.60 9.23 -6.76
N PHE A 66 6.49 8.53 -6.56
CA PHE A 66 6.47 7.10 -6.32
C PHE A 66 7.04 6.38 -7.55
N SER A 67 8.36 6.42 -7.69
CA SER A 67 9.12 5.64 -8.66
C SER A 67 10.02 4.75 -7.84
N TRP A 68 9.59 3.51 -7.65
CA TRP A 68 10.50 2.54 -7.07
C TRP A 68 11.65 2.31 -8.02
N ASP A 69 12.86 2.37 -7.49
CA ASP A 69 14.02 1.83 -8.19
C ASP A 69 13.70 0.39 -8.62
N GLY A 70 13.91 0.09 -9.91
CA GLY A 70 13.51 -1.18 -10.49
C GLY A 70 14.18 -2.37 -9.79
N ALA A 71 15.43 -2.21 -9.32
CA ALA A 71 16.13 -3.26 -8.59
C ALA A 71 15.52 -3.47 -7.19
N ALA A 72 15.22 -2.38 -6.46
CA ALA A 72 14.53 -2.48 -5.17
C ALA A 72 13.16 -3.15 -5.30
N PHE A 73 12.36 -2.77 -6.30
CA PHE A 73 11.05 -3.37 -6.54
C PHE A 73 11.16 -4.87 -6.87
N LEU A 74 12.05 -5.26 -7.80
CA LEU A 74 12.28 -6.66 -8.13
C LEU A 74 12.79 -7.47 -6.93
N GLY A 75 13.63 -6.86 -6.08
CA GLY A 75 14.07 -7.43 -4.82
C GLY A 75 12.91 -7.71 -3.86
N ALA A 76 11.99 -6.75 -3.72
CA ALA A 76 10.80 -6.90 -2.89
C ALA A 76 9.87 -8.01 -3.42
N ILE A 77 9.61 -8.06 -4.74
CA ILE A 77 8.83 -9.15 -5.35
C ILE A 77 9.51 -10.52 -5.13
N SER A 78 10.84 -10.59 -5.23
CA SER A 78 11.60 -11.81 -4.92
C SER A 78 11.42 -12.25 -3.47
N ALA A 79 11.43 -11.31 -2.52
CA ALA A 79 11.19 -11.60 -1.11
C ALA A 79 9.76 -12.11 -0.85
N ILE A 80 8.74 -11.50 -1.48
CA ILE A 80 7.34 -11.94 -1.42
C ILE A 80 7.21 -13.40 -1.87
N ARG A 81 7.82 -13.73 -3.01
CA ARG A 81 7.81 -15.10 -3.56
C ARG A 81 8.50 -16.09 -2.63
N LYS A 82 9.67 -15.75 -2.08
CA LYS A 82 10.43 -16.63 -1.16
C LYS A 82 9.69 -16.88 0.15
N ALA A 83 8.96 -15.88 0.64
CA ALA A 83 8.17 -15.99 1.86
C ALA A 83 6.83 -16.71 1.67
N ASN A 84 6.48 -17.10 0.43
CA ASN A 84 5.20 -17.73 0.08
C ASN A 84 3.97 -16.90 0.56
N VAL A 85 4.10 -15.57 0.46
CA VAL A 85 3.02 -14.61 0.71
C VAL A 85 2.62 -13.94 -0.60
N GLN A 86 1.48 -13.26 -0.59
CA GLN A 86 0.95 -12.50 -1.70
C GLN A 86 1.25 -11.02 -1.52
N TRP A 87 1.45 -10.35 -2.65
CA TRP A 87 1.40 -8.90 -2.74
C TRP A 87 -0.06 -8.47 -2.80
N LEU A 88 -0.53 -7.76 -1.78
CA LEU A 88 -1.93 -7.36 -1.63
C LEU A 88 -2.15 -5.86 -1.88
N GLY A 89 -1.09 -5.07 -1.87
CA GLY A 89 -1.26 -3.63 -1.98
C GLY A 89 -0.01 -2.81 -1.92
N VAL A 90 -0.24 -1.52 -1.98
CA VAL A 90 0.75 -0.46 -1.90
C VAL A 90 0.26 0.56 -0.91
N ILE A 91 1.17 1.11 -0.13
CA ILE A 91 0.91 2.26 0.71
C ILE A 91 1.93 3.34 0.42
N HIS A 92 1.48 4.60 0.41
CA HIS A 92 2.35 5.75 0.52
C HIS A 92 1.76 6.83 1.43
N THR A 93 2.60 7.73 1.92
CA THR A 93 2.16 8.85 2.75
C THR A 93 2.03 10.14 1.95
N HIS A 94 1.06 10.95 2.35
CA HIS A 94 0.97 12.36 1.99
C HIS A 94 1.35 13.19 3.22
N PRO A 95 2.57 13.75 3.29
CA PRO A 95 3.03 14.47 4.49
C PRO A 95 2.20 15.72 4.80
N HIS A 96 1.69 16.40 3.78
CA HIS A 96 1.06 17.73 3.90
C HIS A 96 -0.28 17.86 3.18
N SER A 97 -0.80 16.78 2.58
CA SER A 97 -2.05 16.79 1.81
C SER A 97 -3.01 15.71 2.29
N PRO A 98 -4.33 15.86 2.04
CA PRO A 98 -5.32 14.83 2.34
C PRO A 98 -5.03 13.50 1.64
N PRO A 99 -5.58 12.37 2.12
CA PRO A 99 -5.29 11.04 1.59
C PRO A 99 -6.08 10.74 0.31
N ILE A 100 -6.07 11.66 -0.67
CA ILE A 100 -6.81 11.59 -1.93
C ILE A 100 -5.84 11.34 -3.08
N PRO A 101 -6.07 10.33 -3.96
CA PRO A 101 -5.20 10.05 -5.08
C PRO A 101 -5.07 11.24 -6.03
N SER A 102 -3.83 11.65 -6.26
CA SER A 102 -3.46 12.70 -7.21
C SER A 102 -3.57 12.20 -8.66
N GLN A 103 -3.47 13.13 -9.61
CA GLN A 103 -3.38 12.75 -11.03
C GLN A 103 -2.17 11.87 -11.32
N ARG A 104 -1.05 12.08 -10.60
CA ARG A 104 0.17 11.29 -10.77
C ARG A 104 -0.03 9.85 -10.35
N ASP A 105 -0.71 9.64 -9.23
CA ASP A 105 -1.07 8.31 -8.73
C ASP A 105 -1.86 7.53 -9.76
N ARG A 106 -2.85 8.17 -10.40
CA ARG A 106 -3.66 7.56 -11.47
C ARG A 106 -2.81 7.18 -12.69
N THR A 107 -1.87 8.04 -13.09
CA THR A 107 -1.01 7.78 -14.26
C THR A 107 0.08 6.73 -14.00
N GLY A 108 0.55 6.61 -12.75
CA GLY A 108 1.60 5.68 -12.36
C GLY A 108 1.08 4.32 -11.85
N TRP A 109 -0.24 4.15 -11.75
CA TRP A 109 -0.82 2.91 -11.24
C TRP A 109 -0.93 1.86 -12.34
N HIS A 110 -0.24 0.73 -12.13
CA HIS A 110 -0.16 -0.37 -13.10
C HIS A 110 -0.68 -1.71 -12.54
N TYR A 111 -1.20 -1.74 -11.32
CA TYR A 111 -1.58 -2.97 -10.60
C TYR A 111 -3.05 -2.97 -10.19
N PRO A 112 -4.01 -3.00 -11.13
CA PRO A 112 -5.42 -2.74 -10.86
C PRO A 112 -6.09 -3.72 -9.88
N SER A 113 -5.54 -4.93 -9.70
CA SER A 113 -6.06 -5.90 -8.73
C SER A 113 -5.72 -5.59 -7.28
N LEU A 114 -4.70 -4.75 -7.03
CA LEU A 114 -4.15 -4.51 -5.70
C LEU A 114 -4.87 -3.37 -4.97
N SER A 115 -4.72 -3.36 -3.65
CA SER A 115 -5.17 -2.25 -2.83
C SER A 115 -4.18 -1.08 -2.85
N TYR A 116 -4.71 0.14 -2.96
CA TYR A 116 -3.91 1.35 -3.00
C TYR A 116 -4.23 2.22 -1.80
N TRP A 117 -3.24 2.44 -0.94
CA TRP A 117 -3.42 3.08 0.36
C TRP A 117 -2.69 4.41 0.41
N ILE A 118 -3.36 5.40 0.98
CA ILE A 118 -2.79 6.72 1.25
C ILE A 118 -2.98 7.03 2.73
N VAL A 119 -1.89 7.43 3.39
CA VAL A 119 -1.92 7.93 4.77
C VAL A 119 -1.54 9.39 4.79
N SER A 120 -2.48 10.25 5.17
CA SER A 120 -2.19 11.66 5.38
C SER A 120 -1.61 11.90 6.76
N LEU A 121 -0.52 12.67 6.81
CA LEU A 121 0.10 13.18 8.04
C LEU A 121 -0.11 14.70 8.20
N ALA A 122 -1.06 15.27 7.44
CA ALA A 122 -1.29 16.72 7.41
C ALA A 122 -1.92 17.27 8.69
N SER A 123 -2.50 16.40 9.53
CA SER A 123 -3.14 16.75 10.79
C SER A 123 -2.51 15.95 11.95
N SER A 124 -2.90 16.27 13.19
CA SER A 124 -2.41 15.55 14.37
C SER A 124 -2.87 14.09 14.44
N GLU A 125 -3.98 13.77 13.77
CA GLU A 125 -4.51 12.41 13.69
C GLU A 125 -4.36 11.89 12.25
N PRO A 126 -3.48 10.91 12.02
CA PRO A 126 -3.24 10.38 10.69
C PRO A 126 -4.51 9.81 10.04
N GLU A 127 -4.81 10.25 8.82
CA GLU A 127 -6.00 9.81 8.08
C GLU A 127 -5.62 8.72 7.07
N TRP A 128 -6.27 7.56 7.16
CA TRP A 128 -6.03 6.42 6.29
C TRP A 128 -7.14 6.30 5.26
N SER A 129 -6.79 6.07 4.00
CA SER A 129 -7.75 5.76 2.95
C SER A 129 -7.22 4.64 2.08
N VAL A 130 -8.11 3.74 1.69
CA VAL A 130 -7.81 2.65 0.76
C VAL A 130 -8.70 2.76 -0.45
N TYR A 131 -8.12 2.47 -1.60
CA TYR A 131 -8.75 2.56 -2.90
C TYR A 131 -8.57 1.27 -3.68
N GLN A 132 -9.60 0.96 -4.46
CA GLN A 132 -9.57 -0.03 -5.52
C GLN A 132 -9.50 0.69 -6.86
N TRP A 133 -8.78 0.14 -7.82
CA TRP A 133 -8.85 0.62 -9.20
C TRP A 133 -10.02 -0.05 -9.93
N GLY A 134 -10.98 0.75 -10.40
CA GLY A 134 -12.18 0.32 -11.12
C GLY A 134 -12.63 1.44 -12.06
N ASP A 135 -13.19 1.11 -13.23
CA ASP A 135 -13.72 2.09 -14.18
C ASP A 135 -12.77 3.28 -14.49
N GLN A 136 -11.46 2.98 -14.60
CA GLN A 136 -10.38 3.94 -14.85
C GLN A 136 -10.21 5.02 -13.75
N THR A 137 -10.69 4.74 -12.54
CA THR A 137 -10.58 5.63 -11.40
C THR A 137 -10.23 4.87 -10.12
N PHE A 138 -9.84 5.61 -9.09
CA PHE A 138 -9.75 5.10 -7.74
C PHE A 138 -11.11 5.22 -7.06
N GLU A 139 -11.65 4.08 -6.63
CA GLU A 139 -12.88 3.98 -5.85
C GLU A 139 -12.52 3.72 -4.38
N PRO A 140 -13.01 4.54 -3.43
CA PRO A 140 -12.75 4.32 -2.03
C PRO A 140 -13.36 2.99 -1.56
N ARG A 141 -12.62 2.29 -0.69
CA ARG A 141 -13.04 1.03 -0.07
C ARG A 141 -12.91 1.13 1.45
N ASP A 142 -13.68 0.32 2.15
CA ASP A 142 -13.50 0.13 3.58
C ASP A 142 -12.45 -0.96 3.85
N TYR A 143 -11.84 -0.87 5.03
CA TYR A 143 -10.99 -1.92 5.58
C TYR A 143 -11.29 -2.14 7.05
N THR A 144 -10.83 -3.26 7.60
CA THR A 144 -10.93 -3.54 9.04
C THR A 144 -9.56 -3.83 9.65
N LEU A 145 -9.43 -3.55 10.94
CA LEU A 145 -8.27 -3.94 11.72
C LEU A 145 -8.55 -5.22 12.49
N THR A 146 -7.64 -6.19 12.38
CA THR A 146 -7.73 -7.48 13.07
C THR A 146 -6.57 -7.67 14.04
N GLU A 147 -6.72 -8.56 15.01
CA GLU A 147 -5.60 -9.02 15.83
C GLU A 147 -4.67 -9.94 15.02
N ASP A 148 -3.44 -10.12 15.49
CA ASP A 148 -2.54 -11.13 14.93
C ASP A 148 -3.09 -12.54 15.27
N THR A 149 -3.30 -13.38 14.25
CA THR A 149 -3.57 -14.83 14.42
C THR A 149 -2.31 -15.62 14.73
#